data_AF-A0A392PWC2-F1
#
_entry.id   AF-A0A392PWC2-F1
#
_cell.length_a   1.000
_cell.length_b   1.000
_cell.length_c   1.000
_cell.angle_alpha   90.00
_cell.angle_beta   90.00
_cell.angle_gamma   90.00
#
_symmetry.space_group_name_H-M   'P 1'
#
loop_
_entity.id
_entity.type
_entity.pdbx_description
1 polymer ?
#
loop_
_entity_poly.entity_id
_entity_poly.type
_entity_poly.pdbx_seq_one_letter_code
_entity_poly.pdbx_strand_id
1 'polypeptide(L)' 'MRMKIALDTARALKYLHEHCYPSVIHRDLKSSNILLDANFNAKVSDFGLAITDGSQNKNNIKLSGTLGYVAPEYLLDGWG' A
#
# COMPACT_ATOMS: atom_id res chain seq x y z
N MET A 1 -6.20 12.60 -17.13
CA MET A 1 -5.98 11.14 -16.88
C MET A 1 -5.04 10.89 -15.70
N ARG A 2 -3.73 11.18 -15.79
CA ARG A 2 -2.76 10.87 -14.71
C ARG A 2 -3.11 11.45 -13.32
N MET A 3 -3.61 12.68 -13.26
CA MET A 3 -4.05 13.30 -11.99
C MET A 3 -5.24 12.57 -11.36
N LYS A 4 -6.17 12.05 -12.16
CA LYS A 4 -7.31 11.25 -11.68
C LYS A 4 -6.81 9.95 -11.04
N ILE A 5 -5.89 9.26 -11.71
CA ILE A 5 -5.28 8.02 -11.21
C ILE A 5 -4.56 8.28 -9.87
N ALA A 6 -3.78 9.34 -9.78
CA ALA A 6 -3.10 9.71 -8.54
C ALA A 6 -4.08 10.02 -7.40
N LEU A 7 -5.15 10.77 -7.70
CA LEU A 7 -6.18 11.12 -6.72
C LEU A 7 -6.95 9.89 -6.22
N ASP A 8 -7.37 9.02 -7.12
CA ASP A 8 -8.09 7.78 -6.78
C ASP A 8 -7.20 6.83 -5.97
N THR A 9 -5.92 6.70 -6.34
CA THR A 9 -4.92 5.93 -5.58
C THR A 9 -4.73 6.51 -4.17
N ALA A 10 -4.60 7.84 -4.04
CA ALA A 10 -4.45 8.49 -2.75
C ALA A 10 -5.69 8.31 -1.85
N ARG A 11 -6.89 8.34 -2.42
CA ARG A 11 -8.14 8.04 -1.71
C ARG A 11 -8.18 6.61 -1.20
N ALA A 12 -7.76 5.65 -2.02
CA ALA A 12 -7.68 4.25 -1.60
C ALA A 12 -6.70 4.06 -0.45
N LEU A 13 -5.50 4.65 -0.52
CA LEU A 13 -4.52 4.60 0.58
C LEU A 13 -5.05 5.25 1.86
N LYS A 14 -5.67 6.43 1.76
CA LYS A 14 -6.30 7.09 2.91
C LYS A 14 -7.37 6.22 3.55
N TYR A 15 -8.19 5.56 2.74
CA TYR A 15 -9.20 4.64 3.25
C TYR A 15 -8.57 3.47 4.02
N LEU A 16 -7.56 2.81 3.44
CA LEU A 16 -6.85 1.70 4.09
C LEU A 16 -6.19 2.12 5.40
N HIS A 17 -5.56 3.29 5.43
CA HIS A 17 -4.80 3.76 6.59
C HIS A 17 -5.68 4.32 7.71
N GLU A 18 -6.72 5.08 7.37
CA GLU A 18 -7.47 5.88 8.35
C GLU A 18 -8.90 5.38 8.59
N HIS A 19 -9.47 4.58 7.67
CA HIS A 19 -10.88 4.18 7.73
C HIS A 19 -11.09 2.66 7.89
N CYS A 20 -10.02 1.86 7.76
CA CYS A 20 -10.04 0.45 8.16
C CYS A 20 -9.65 0.30 9.63
N TYR A 21 -10.32 -0.61 10.34
CA TYR A 21 -9.97 -0.97 11.72
C TYR A 21 -9.84 -2.50 11.85
N PRO A 22 -8.64 -3.03 12.12
CA PRO A 22 -7.34 -2.33 12.22
C PRO A 22 -6.90 -1.70 10.89
N SER A 23 -6.03 -0.68 10.96
CA SER A 23 -5.43 -0.02 9.80
C SER A 23 -4.70 -1.04 8.91
N VAL A 24 -4.83 -0.89 7.59
CA VAL A 24 -4.26 -1.82 6.58
C VAL A 24 -3.09 -1.15 5.86
N ILE A 25 -1.92 -1.78 5.88
CA ILE A 25 -0.72 -1.30 5.18
C ILE A 25 -0.45 -2.22 3.99
N HIS A 26 -0.49 -1.68 2.77
CA HIS A 26 -0.42 -2.49 1.54
C HIS A 26 0.97 -3.09 1.26
N ARG A 27 2.05 -2.36 1.57
CA ARG A 27 3.47 -2.75 1.39
C ARG A 27 3.99 -3.01 -0.03
N ASP A 28 3.15 -2.99 -1.05
CA ASP A 28 3.57 -3.23 -2.45
C ASP A 28 2.84 -2.32 -3.43
N LEU A 29 2.81 -1.02 -3.10
CA LEU A 29 2.21 -0.02 -3.97
C LEU A 29 3.16 0.31 -5.12
N LYS A 30 2.77 -0.06 -6.34
CA LYS A 30 3.51 0.21 -7.58
C LYS A 30 2.55 0.38 -8.75
N SER A 31 3.03 0.94 -9.86
CA SER A 31 2.18 1.21 -11.03
C SER A 31 1.47 -0.02 -11.58
N SER A 32 2.11 -1.21 -11.56
CA SER A 32 1.48 -2.46 -12.01
C SER A 32 0.34 -2.95 -11.10
N ASN A 33 0.27 -2.46 -9.86
CA ASN A 33 -0.76 -2.82 -8.89
C ASN A 33 -1.90 -1.79 -8.86
N ILE A 34 -1.88 -0.80 -9.76
CA ILE A 34 -2.98 0.14 -9.98
C ILE A 34 -3.73 -0.27 -11.25
N LEU A 35 -4.88 -0.92 -11.07
CA LEU A 35 -5.75 -1.32 -12.17
C LEU A 35 -6.65 -0.17 -12.58
N LEU A 36 -7.00 -0.14 -13.86
CA LEU A 36 -7.91 0.85 -14.44
C LEU A 36 -9.15 0.17 -14.98
N ASP A 37 -10.33 0.71 -14.66
CA ASP A 37 -11.56 0.31 -15.33
C ASP A 37 -11.75 1.04 -16.67
N ALA A 38 -12.84 0.74 -17.38
CA ALA A 38 -13.17 1.35 -18.68
C ALA A 38 -13.33 2.89 -18.63
N ASN A 39 -13.52 3.47 -17.44
CA ASN A 39 -13.66 4.91 -17.21
C ASN A 39 -12.38 5.55 -16.63
N PHE A 40 -11.25 4.82 -16.65
CA PHE A 40 -9.99 5.24 -16.05
C PHE A 40 -10.11 5.60 -14.56
N ASN A 41 -11.02 4.96 -13.82
CA ASN A 41 -10.97 5.01 -12.36
C ASN A 41 -9.87 4.06 -11.88
N ALA A 42 -9.01 4.54 -10.99
CA ALA A 42 -7.93 3.71 -10.46
C ALA A 42 -8.39 2.86 -9.28
N LYS A 43 -7.95 1.60 -9.26
CA LYS A 43 -8.21 0.65 -8.17
C LYS A 43 -6.91 0.02 -7.72
N VAL A 44 -6.62 0.12 -6.43
CA VAL A 44 -5.47 -0.55 -5.81
C VAL A 44 -5.76 -2.06 -5.76
N SER A 45 -4.75 -2.87 -6.11
CA SER A 45 -4.84 -4.33 -6.21
C SER A 45 -3.60 -5.00 -5.61
N ASP A 46 -3.64 -6.33 -5.49
CA ASP A 46 -2.54 -7.15 -4.96
C ASP A 46 -2.19 -6.88 -3.48
N PHE A 47 -3.10 -7.30 -2.61
CA PHE A 47 -2.92 -7.25 -1.16
C PHE A 47 -2.14 -8.45 -0.61
N GLY A 48 -1.43 -9.22 -1.45
CA GLY A 48 -0.70 -10.41 -1.02
C GLY A 48 0.38 -10.14 0.02
N LEU A 49 0.89 -8.91 0.06
CA LEU A 49 1.82 -8.43 1.08
C LEU A 49 1.15 -7.54 2.13
N ALA A 50 -0.16 -7.27 2.08
CA ALA A 50 -0.77 -6.36 3.02
C ALA A 50 -0.75 -6.90 4.46
N ILE A 51 -0.63 -6.02 5.44
CA ILE A 51 -0.73 -6.36 6.87
C ILE A 51 -1.71 -5.43 7.58
N THR A 52 -2.18 -5.86 8.75
CA THR A 52 -2.96 -5.01 9.66
C THR A 52 -2.15 -4.63 10.88
N ASP A 53 -2.24 -3.38 11.31
CA ASP A 53 -1.47 -2.84 12.45
C ASP A 53 -1.80 -3.55 13.78
N GLY A 54 -2.98 -4.17 13.89
CA GLY A 54 -3.43 -4.85 15.10
C GLY A 54 -3.07 -6.33 15.24
N SER A 55 -2.49 -6.98 14.21
CA SER A 55 -2.33 -8.45 14.21
C SER A 55 -0.89 -8.95 14.39
N GLN A 56 0.11 -8.09 14.35
CA GLN A 56 1.51 -8.53 14.28
C GLN A 56 2.39 -7.92 15.36
N ASN A 57 3.21 -8.77 15.96
CA ASN A 57 4.35 -8.34 16.77
C ASN A 57 5.32 -7.63 15.82
N LYS A 58 5.47 -6.30 15.94
CA LYS A 58 6.26 -5.46 15.01
C LYS A 58 7.66 -6.02 14.72
N ASN A 59 8.21 -6.73 15.70
CA ASN A 59 9.52 -7.40 15.65
C ASN A 59 9.64 -8.56 14.65
N ASN A 60 8.54 -9.04 14.04
CA ASN A 60 8.53 -10.18 13.10
C ASN A 60 8.15 -9.79 11.66
N ILE A 61 8.04 -8.50 11.34
CA ILE A 61 7.59 -8.10 10.01
C ILE A 61 8.74 -8.23 9.01
N LYS A 62 8.72 -9.32 8.24
CA LYS A 62 9.69 -9.58 7.16
C LYS A 62 9.70 -8.45 6.14
N LEU A 63 10.88 -7.94 5.82
CA LEU A 63 11.10 -7.00 4.72
C LEU A 63 10.48 -7.55 3.42
N SER A 64 9.50 -6.82 2.88
CA SER A 64 8.72 -7.21 1.71
C SER A 64 8.37 -5.99 0.87
N GLY A 65 8.12 -6.19 -0.43
CA GLY A 65 7.75 -5.12 -1.37
C GLY A 65 8.69 -5.05 -2.57
N THR A 66 8.39 -4.16 -3.50
CA THR A 66 9.14 -4.02 -4.76
C THR A 66 10.29 -3.00 -4.60
N LEU A 67 11.52 -3.43 -4.86
CA LEU A 67 12.71 -2.56 -4.82
C LEU A 67 12.51 -1.31 -5.71
N GLY A 68 12.88 -0.14 -5.19
CA GLY A 68 12.61 1.16 -5.82
C GLY A 68 11.26 1.79 -5.47
N TYR A 69 10.34 1.03 -4.87
CA TYR A 69 9.08 1.52 -4.28
C TYR A 69 9.07 1.42 -2.75
N VAL A 70 9.93 0.55 -2.18
CA VAL A 70 10.10 0.43 -0.73
C VAL A 70 10.71 1.71 -0.16
N ALA A 71 10.13 2.22 0.93
CA ALA A 71 10.62 3.39 1.63
C ALA A 71 12.01 3.11 2.27
N PRO A 72 12.94 4.08 2.25
CA PRO A 72 14.32 3.87 2.72
C PRO A 72 14.38 3.51 4.21
N GLU A 73 13.55 4.12 5.05
CA GLU A 73 13.44 3.80 6.48
C GLU A 73 13.05 2.33 6.70
N TYR A 74 12.20 1.76 5.84
CA TYR A 74 11.81 0.37 5.94
C TYR A 74 12.95 -0.58 5.51
N LEU A 75 13.83 -0.15 4.60
CA LEU A 75 15.01 -0.91 4.19
C LEU A 75 16.13 -0.86 5.23
N LEU A 76 16.29 0.27 5.91
CA LEU A 76 17.40 0.55 6.83
C LEU A 76 17.10 0.08 8.26
N ASP A 77 15.94 0.45 8.77
CA ASP A 77 15.59 0.29 10.19
C ASP A 77 14.60 -0.87 10.40
N GLY A 78 14.11 -1.48 9.32
CA GLY A 78 13.03 -2.46 9.37
C GLY A 78 11.69 -1.79 9.66
N TRP A 79 10.77 -2.53 10.29
CA TRP A 79 9.48 -1.95 10.67
C TRP A 79 9.67 -1.12 11.94
N GLY A 80 9.39 0.19 11.86
CA GLY A 80 9.60 1.14 12.97
C GLY A 80 8.90 0.79 14.28
#